data_AF-A0A3L7WNC8-F1
#
_entry.id   AF-A0A3L7WNC8-F1
#
_cell.length_a   1.000
_cell.length_b   1.000
_cell.length_c   1.000
_cell.angle_alpha   90.00
_cell.angle_beta   90.00
_cell.angle_gamma   90.00
#
_symmetry.space_group_name_H-M   'P 1'
#
loop_
_entity.id
_entity.type
_entity.pdbx_description
1 polymer ?
#
loop_
_entity_poly.entity_id
_entity_poly.type
_entity_poly.pdbx_seq_one_letter_code
_entity_poly.pdbx_strand_id
1 'polypeptide(L)'
;MDQLRTTQSYPLVLENFGLAAMSDLFDDWVVYRSLEPVDRRLKGLKSARVQLGLNIDGIPRKLDTAYAQVALWMFEKAQSLRRAEVSELLFIGDTLSGDGKAYQNLAALSRLPGSCFIGGEKGDQEAWHAKDETTGIFSANRWSGLADWLALEKSNGLKMDKNTVVVVDMDKTAIGARGRNDRAIDSARLKGLYRTMGTVLAACRRKPVEQWRDWLSRQRQIE
;
A
#
# COMPACT_ATOMS: atom_id res chain seq x y z
N MET A 1 -5.93 -32.69 8.38
CA MET A 1 -6.57 -31.36 8.23
C MET A 1 -6.13 -30.83 6.90
N ASP A 2 -6.91 -31.19 5.88
CA ASP A 2 -6.59 -30.99 4.48
C ASP A 2 -6.93 -29.53 4.12
N GLN A 3 -5.90 -28.72 3.86
CA GLN A 3 -6.09 -27.35 3.41
C GLN A 3 -6.58 -27.40 1.96
N LEU A 4 -7.77 -26.85 1.70
CA LEU A 4 -8.35 -26.73 0.37
C LEU A 4 -7.42 -25.91 -0.53
N ARG A 5 -6.55 -26.60 -1.26
CA ARG A 5 -5.84 -26.08 -2.44
C ARG A 5 -6.82 -26.09 -3.60
N THR A 6 -7.66 -25.07 -3.69
CA THR A 6 -8.57 -24.92 -4.83
C THR A 6 -7.81 -24.37 -6.03
N THR A 7 -7.37 -25.26 -6.91
CA THR A 7 -6.65 -24.94 -8.17
C THR A 7 -7.60 -24.44 -9.27
N GLN A 8 -8.58 -23.60 -8.96
CA GLN A 8 -9.40 -22.99 -10.00
C GLN A 8 -8.77 -21.65 -10.40
N SER A 9 -7.74 -21.74 -11.24
CA SER A 9 -7.14 -20.58 -11.89
C SER A 9 -8.11 -20.03 -12.92
N TYR A 10 -8.66 -18.84 -12.71
CA TYR A 10 -9.28 -18.11 -13.82
C TYR A 10 -8.15 -17.62 -14.73
N PRO A 11 -8.13 -17.98 -16.02
CA PRO A 11 -7.08 -17.54 -16.93
C PRO A 11 -7.28 -16.06 -17.23
N LEU A 12 -6.74 -15.21 -16.36
CA LEU A 12 -6.57 -13.80 -16.67
C LEU A 12 -5.27 -13.64 -17.44
N VAL A 13 -5.43 -13.27 -18.71
CA VAL A 13 -4.34 -12.74 -19.50
C VAL A 13 -3.97 -11.40 -18.87
N LEU A 14 -2.81 -11.36 -18.22
CA LEU A 14 -2.22 -10.10 -17.77
C LEU A 14 -1.70 -9.36 -19.00
N GLU A 15 -2.40 -8.31 -19.39
CA GLU A 15 -2.00 -7.43 -20.48
C GLU A 15 -1.05 -6.33 -19.96
N ASN A 16 -0.01 -6.04 -20.74
CA ASN A 16 0.88 -4.92 -20.47
C ASN A 16 0.36 -3.68 -21.19
N PHE A 17 -0.15 -2.72 -20.43
CA PHE A 17 -0.69 -1.46 -20.95
C PHE A 17 0.36 -0.35 -21.14
N GLY A 18 1.65 -0.65 -20.92
CA GLY A 18 2.74 0.31 -21.06
C GLY A 18 3.03 1.09 -19.77
N LEU A 19 3.53 2.31 -19.92
CA LEU A 19 3.83 3.19 -18.78
C LEU A 19 2.55 3.85 -18.29
N ALA A 20 2.32 3.81 -16.98
CA ALA A 20 1.23 4.49 -16.30
C ALA A 20 1.76 5.30 -15.12
N ALA A 21 1.09 6.41 -14.80
CA ALA A 21 1.28 7.18 -13.59
C ALA A 21 0.31 6.73 -12.50
N MET A 22 0.64 6.98 -11.24
CA MET A 22 -0.27 6.70 -10.11
C MET A 22 -1.60 7.46 -10.25
N SER A 23 -1.58 8.66 -10.83
CA SER A 23 -2.78 9.46 -11.11
C SER A 23 -3.70 8.80 -12.13
N ASP A 24 -3.19 7.95 -13.03
CA ASP A 24 -4.02 7.25 -14.01
C ASP A 24 -4.90 6.19 -13.33
N LEU A 25 -4.44 5.66 -12.18
CA LEU A 25 -5.16 4.64 -11.41
C LEU A 25 -5.95 5.23 -10.24
N PHE A 26 -5.43 6.26 -9.58
CA PHE A 26 -5.98 6.78 -8.32
C PHE A 26 -6.37 8.26 -8.35
N ASP A 27 -6.13 8.97 -9.45
CA ASP A 27 -6.26 10.43 -9.51
C ASP A 27 -5.48 11.07 -8.32
N ASP A 28 -6.06 12.05 -7.64
CA ASP A 28 -5.50 12.64 -6.41
C ASP A 28 -5.85 11.89 -5.11
N TRP A 29 -6.48 10.71 -5.15
CA TRP A 29 -6.83 9.91 -3.98
C TRP A 29 -5.64 9.14 -3.38
N VAL A 30 -4.54 9.85 -3.20
CA VAL A 30 -3.29 9.34 -2.63
C VAL A 30 -3.09 9.97 -1.25
N VAL A 31 -2.82 9.14 -0.25
CA VAL A 31 -2.49 9.58 1.11
C VAL A 31 -1.07 9.14 1.44
N TYR A 32 -0.19 10.08 1.75
CA TYR A 32 1.17 9.76 2.16
C TYR A 32 1.17 9.05 3.52
N ARG A 33 2.27 8.35 3.81
CA ARG A 33 2.50 7.71 5.12
C ARG A 33 2.41 8.68 6.30
N SER A 34 2.58 9.98 6.07
CA SER A 34 2.36 11.04 7.07
C SER A 34 0.89 11.29 7.41
N LEU A 35 -0.05 10.55 6.79
CA LEU A 35 -1.48 10.80 6.85
C LEU A 35 -1.82 12.21 6.37
N GLU A 36 -1.20 12.59 5.25
CA GLU A 36 -1.49 13.83 4.54
C GLU A 36 -1.95 13.48 3.12
N PRO A 37 -3.18 13.87 2.72
CA PRO A 37 -3.73 13.58 1.40
C PRO A 37 -3.14 14.50 0.33
N VAL A 38 -3.06 14.01 -0.91
CA VAL A 38 -2.73 14.80 -2.09
C VAL A 38 -3.89 15.72 -2.47
N ASP A 39 -5.12 15.18 -2.50
CA ASP A 39 -6.34 15.98 -2.68
C ASP A 39 -6.55 16.95 -1.50
N ARG A 40 -6.43 18.25 -1.78
CA ARG A 40 -6.54 19.34 -0.79
C ARG A 40 -7.94 19.52 -0.21
N ARG A 41 -8.97 18.92 -0.81
CA ARG A 41 -10.33 18.88 -0.26
C ARG A 41 -10.40 18.00 0.98
N LEU A 42 -9.54 16.98 1.06
CA LEU A 42 -9.36 16.17 2.26
C LEU A 42 -8.45 16.88 3.26
N LYS A 43 -8.69 16.62 4.54
CA LYS A 43 -7.86 17.13 5.63
C LYS A 43 -6.96 16.02 6.16
N GLY A 44 -5.74 16.38 6.55
CA GLY A 44 -4.73 15.46 7.06
C GLY A 44 -4.80 15.17 8.55
N LEU A 45 -3.72 14.59 9.07
CA LEU A 45 -3.55 14.11 10.44
C LEU A 45 -3.88 15.18 11.49
N LYS A 46 -3.44 16.42 11.27
CA LYS A 46 -3.67 17.51 12.23
C LYS A 46 -5.16 17.74 12.49
N SER A 47 -5.97 17.72 11.43
CA SER A 47 -7.43 17.86 11.56
C SER A 47 -8.05 16.60 12.16
N ALA A 48 -7.59 15.42 11.75
CA ALA A 48 -8.08 14.16 12.29
C ALA A 48 -7.90 14.08 13.81
N ARG A 49 -6.73 14.50 14.34
CA ARG A 49 -6.47 14.51 15.80
C ARG A 49 -7.49 15.33 16.57
N VAL A 50 -7.81 16.52 16.09
CA VAL A 50 -8.79 17.40 16.73
C VAL A 50 -10.19 16.80 16.66
N GLN A 51 -10.57 16.29 15.48
CA GLN A 51 -11.91 15.75 15.24
C GLN A 51 -12.18 14.43 16.00
N LEU A 52 -11.14 13.61 16.15
CA LEU A 52 -11.23 12.30 16.81
C LEU A 52 -10.81 12.34 18.29
N GLY A 53 -10.34 13.50 18.79
CA GLY A 53 -9.84 13.63 20.16
C GLY A 53 -8.60 12.78 20.46
N LEU A 54 -7.76 12.52 19.45
CA LEU A 54 -6.60 11.64 19.59
C LEU A 54 -5.46 12.34 20.32
N ASN A 55 -5.12 11.84 21.50
CA ASN A 55 -3.93 12.25 22.23
C ASN A 55 -2.72 11.41 21.79
N ILE A 56 -2.21 11.70 20.59
CA ILE A 56 -1.04 11.01 20.02
C ILE A 56 0.05 12.00 19.64
N ASP A 57 1.28 11.69 20.04
CA ASP A 57 2.45 12.44 19.65
C ASP A 57 3.01 11.92 18.32
N GLY A 58 3.29 12.85 17.40
CA GLY A 58 3.88 12.51 16.11
C GLY A 58 2.98 11.70 15.16
N ILE A 59 3.55 11.26 14.04
CA ILE A 59 2.82 10.51 13.02
C ILE A 59 2.71 9.05 13.47
N PRO A 60 1.49 8.48 13.62
CA PRO A 60 1.32 7.09 14.01
C PRO A 60 1.87 6.17 12.91
N ARG A 61 2.39 5.01 13.30
CA ARG A 61 2.87 3.98 12.37
C ARG A 61 1.69 3.22 11.79
N LYS A 62 1.89 2.66 10.60
CA LYS A 62 0.87 1.88 9.85
C LYS A 62 0.18 0.78 10.68
N LEU A 63 0.91 0.20 11.63
CA LEU A 63 0.44 -0.88 12.49
C LEU A 63 -0.22 -0.40 13.79
N ASP A 64 -0.22 0.90 14.06
CA ASP A 64 -0.81 1.48 15.25
C ASP A 64 -2.32 1.61 15.08
N THR A 65 -3.07 1.38 16.14
CA THR A 65 -4.53 1.59 16.16
C THR A 65 -4.90 3.03 15.79
N ALA A 66 -4.09 4.01 16.22
CA ALA A 66 -4.30 5.42 15.89
C ALA A 66 -4.18 5.71 14.38
N TYR A 67 -3.33 4.98 13.66
CA TYR A 67 -3.25 5.10 12.21
C TYR A 67 -4.55 4.63 11.56
N ALA A 68 -5.08 3.49 12.00
CA ALA A 68 -6.33 2.95 11.50
C ALA A 68 -7.53 3.86 11.81
N GLN A 69 -7.59 4.48 13.00
CA GLN A 69 -8.62 5.48 13.34
C GLN A 69 -8.60 6.68 12.39
N VAL A 70 -7.41 7.23 12.11
CA VAL A 70 -7.27 8.37 11.20
C VAL A 70 -7.60 7.96 9.76
N ALA A 71 -7.16 6.78 9.32
CA ALA A 71 -7.45 6.26 7.98
C ALA A 71 -8.96 6.06 7.77
N LEU A 72 -9.68 5.44 8.72
CA LEU A 72 -11.14 5.28 8.63
C LEU A 72 -11.86 6.62 8.54
N TRP A 73 -11.48 7.59 9.36
CA TRP A 73 -12.02 8.94 9.28
C TRP A 73 -11.77 9.58 7.91
N MET A 74 -10.58 9.37 7.32
CA MET A 74 -10.29 9.86 5.96
C MET A 74 -11.16 9.17 4.91
N PHE A 75 -11.42 7.87 5.04
CA PHE A 75 -12.28 7.12 4.12
C PHE A 75 -13.71 7.69 4.12
N GLU A 76 -14.25 7.98 5.30
CA GLU A 76 -15.56 8.62 5.44
C GLU A 76 -15.60 10.01 4.79
N LYS A 77 -14.56 10.82 4.96
CA LYS A 77 -14.46 12.15 4.31
C LYS A 77 -14.31 12.03 2.80
N ALA A 78 -13.53 11.07 2.31
CA ALA A 78 -13.38 10.80 0.89
C ALA A 78 -14.70 10.36 0.25
N GLN A 79 -15.41 9.42 0.88
CA GLN A 79 -16.73 8.98 0.41
C GLN A 79 -17.77 10.11 0.46
N SER A 80 -17.74 10.96 1.48
CA SER A 80 -18.61 12.14 1.57
C SER A 80 -18.43 13.09 0.38
N LEU A 81 -17.18 13.31 -0.07
CA LEU A 81 -16.90 14.11 -1.28
C LEU A 81 -17.48 13.47 -2.56
N ARG A 82 -17.59 12.13 -2.57
CA ARG A 82 -18.20 11.35 -3.66
C ARG A 82 -19.71 11.17 -3.50
N ARG A 83 -20.32 11.73 -2.44
CA ARG A 83 -21.74 11.55 -2.08
C ARG A 83 -22.10 10.06 -1.92
N ALA A 84 -21.23 9.32 -1.25
CA ALA A 84 -21.37 7.90 -0.95
C ALA A 84 -21.02 7.66 0.53
N GLU A 85 -21.29 6.45 1.01
CA GLU A 85 -20.96 6.01 2.37
C GLU A 85 -19.86 4.95 2.33
N VAL A 86 -19.23 4.66 3.47
CA VAL A 86 -18.31 3.52 3.58
C VAL A 86 -19.10 2.34 4.10
N SER A 87 -19.40 1.36 3.25
CA SER A 87 -20.09 0.13 3.68
C SER A 87 -19.24 -1.12 3.54
N GLU A 88 -18.16 -1.07 2.75
CA GLU A 88 -17.26 -2.20 2.53
C GLU A 88 -15.81 -1.72 2.46
N LEU A 89 -14.89 -2.58 2.91
CA LEU A 89 -13.46 -2.30 2.90
C LEU A 89 -12.69 -3.43 2.21
N LEU A 90 -12.02 -3.11 1.11
CA LEU A 90 -11.04 -3.97 0.47
C LEU A 90 -9.64 -3.42 0.73
N PHE A 91 -8.69 -4.29 1.08
CA PHE A 91 -7.29 -3.92 1.24
C PHE A 91 -6.42 -4.76 0.30
N ILE A 92 -5.44 -4.12 -0.34
CA ILE A 92 -4.48 -4.77 -1.25
C ILE A 92 -3.07 -4.36 -0.80
N GLY A 93 -2.21 -5.35 -0.57
CA GLY A 93 -0.81 -5.13 -0.17
C GLY A 93 0.10 -6.29 -0.53
N ASP A 94 1.40 -6.19 -0.19
CA ASP A 94 2.41 -7.22 -0.52
C ASP A 94 2.85 -8.05 0.69
N THR A 95 2.66 -7.54 1.92
CA THR A 95 3.17 -8.17 3.15
C THR A 95 2.09 -8.51 4.17
N LEU A 96 2.06 -9.77 4.63
CA LEU A 96 1.14 -10.18 5.69
C LEU A 96 1.43 -9.46 7.03
N SER A 97 2.71 -9.30 7.39
CA SER A 97 3.12 -8.65 8.63
C SER A 97 2.90 -7.13 8.65
N GLY A 98 2.87 -6.50 7.47
CA GLY A 98 2.63 -5.07 7.30
C GLY A 98 1.18 -4.77 6.95
N ASP A 99 0.80 -5.09 5.72
CA ASP A 99 -0.51 -4.82 5.14
C ASP A 99 -1.61 -5.63 5.80
N GLY A 100 -1.38 -6.93 6.00
CA GLY A 100 -2.35 -7.80 6.66
C GLY A 100 -2.69 -7.32 8.06
N LYS A 101 -1.69 -6.91 8.85
CA LYS A 101 -1.91 -6.37 10.19
C LYS A 101 -2.59 -4.99 10.17
N ALA A 102 -2.26 -4.13 9.21
CA ALA A 102 -2.95 -2.85 9.03
C ALA A 102 -4.44 -3.04 8.71
N TYR A 103 -4.75 -3.97 7.81
CA TYR A 103 -6.13 -4.37 7.51
C TYR A 103 -6.85 -4.90 8.74
N GLN A 104 -6.23 -5.78 9.54
CA GLN A 104 -6.87 -6.29 10.77
C GLN A 104 -7.26 -5.17 11.74
N ASN A 105 -6.40 -4.15 11.90
CA ASN A 105 -6.73 -3.00 12.74
C ASN A 105 -7.92 -2.21 12.17
N LEU A 106 -7.96 -2.00 10.85
CA LEU A 106 -9.08 -1.34 10.17
C LEU A 106 -10.38 -2.14 10.33
N ALA A 107 -10.35 -3.45 10.08
CA ALA A 107 -11.50 -4.34 10.18
C ALA A 107 -12.04 -4.42 11.62
N ALA A 108 -11.14 -4.51 12.62
CA ALA A 108 -11.54 -4.54 14.02
C ALA A 108 -12.22 -3.23 14.48
N LEU A 109 -11.76 -2.08 13.98
CA LEU A 109 -12.32 -0.77 14.32
C LEU A 109 -13.63 -0.48 13.56
N SER A 110 -13.66 -0.75 12.26
CA SER A 110 -14.80 -0.40 11.41
C SER A 110 -15.96 -1.38 11.52
N ARG A 111 -15.66 -2.65 11.78
CA ARG A 111 -16.61 -3.78 11.71
C ARG A 111 -17.35 -3.88 10.38
N LEU A 112 -16.78 -3.29 9.33
CA LEU A 112 -17.34 -3.35 7.98
C LEU A 112 -17.08 -4.73 7.37
N PRO A 113 -18.01 -5.23 6.54
CA PRO A 113 -17.69 -6.31 5.60
C PRO A 113 -16.46 -5.94 4.79
N GLY A 114 -15.53 -6.88 4.67
CA GLY A 114 -14.27 -6.62 3.99
C GLY A 114 -13.41 -7.85 3.83
N SER A 115 -12.38 -7.68 3.01
CA SER A 115 -11.34 -8.69 2.82
C SER A 115 -10.03 -8.01 2.43
N CYS A 116 -8.93 -8.76 2.56
CA CYS A 116 -7.59 -8.27 2.25
C CYS A 116 -6.86 -9.25 1.36
N PHE A 117 -6.24 -8.74 0.31
CA PHE A 117 -5.36 -9.48 -0.58
C PHE A 117 -3.89 -9.15 -0.28
N ILE A 118 -3.07 -10.19 -0.11
CA ILE A 118 -1.63 -10.09 0.08
C ILE A 118 -0.91 -10.80 -1.07
N GLY A 119 -0.27 -10.03 -1.95
CA GLY A 119 0.47 -10.51 -3.11
C GLY A 119 2.00 -10.44 -2.92
N GLY A 120 2.63 -11.57 -2.64
CA GLY A 120 4.08 -11.61 -2.36
C GLY A 120 5.02 -11.82 -3.56
N GLU A 121 4.49 -11.79 -4.79
CA GLU A 121 5.12 -12.13 -6.09
C GLU A 121 6.45 -12.91 -6.05
N LYS A 122 6.37 -14.23 -6.26
CA LYS A 122 7.52 -15.16 -6.22
C LYS A 122 7.57 -16.05 -7.46
N GLY A 123 7.92 -15.46 -8.59
CA GLY A 123 7.92 -16.10 -9.92
C GLY A 123 8.69 -17.44 -10.02
N ASP A 124 9.62 -17.70 -9.10
CA ASP A 124 10.46 -18.88 -8.99
C ASP A 124 9.84 -20.06 -8.23
N GLN A 125 8.67 -19.86 -7.60
CA GLN A 125 7.97 -20.89 -6.81
C GLN A 125 6.69 -21.34 -7.49
N GLU A 126 6.19 -22.55 -7.22
CA GLU A 126 4.87 -22.97 -7.69
C GLU A 126 3.78 -21.99 -7.22
N ALA A 127 2.82 -21.67 -8.09
CA ALA A 127 1.74 -20.75 -7.76
C ALA A 127 0.86 -21.34 -6.65
N TRP A 128 0.59 -20.54 -5.63
CA TRP A 128 -0.32 -20.92 -4.54
C TRP A 128 -1.12 -19.71 -4.06
N HIS A 129 -2.29 -20.00 -3.50
CA HIS A 129 -3.04 -19.08 -2.69
C HIS A 129 -3.62 -19.79 -1.47
N ALA A 130 -3.98 -19.03 -0.44
CA ALA A 130 -4.68 -19.51 0.74
C ALA A 130 -5.52 -18.38 1.35
N LYS A 131 -6.70 -18.71 1.87
CA LYS A 131 -7.53 -17.78 2.65
C LYS A 131 -7.50 -18.19 4.11
N ASP A 132 -7.20 -17.24 4.99
CA ASP A 132 -7.35 -17.40 6.43
C ASP A 132 -8.83 -17.18 6.80
N GLU A 133 -9.49 -18.21 7.31
CA GLU A 133 -10.91 -18.16 7.69
C GLU A 133 -11.17 -17.27 8.90
N THR A 134 -10.18 -17.10 9.79
CA THR A 134 -10.31 -16.26 10.99
C THR A 134 -10.21 -14.79 10.64
N THR A 135 -9.25 -14.43 9.77
CA THR A 135 -8.94 -13.04 9.47
C THR A 135 -9.55 -12.55 8.15
N GLY A 136 -10.01 -13.47 7.30
CA GLY A 136 -10.52 -13.17 5.96
C GLY A 136 -9.45 -12.74 4.97
N ILE A 137 -8.16 -12.89 5.32
CA ILE A 137 -7.03 -12.48 4.48
C ILE A 137 -6.74 -13.56 3.43
N PHE A 138 -6.71 -13.17 2.17
CA PHE A 138 -6.32 -13.98 1.02
C PHE A 138 -4.86 -13.71 0.68
N SER A 139 -4.00 -14.71 0.82
CA SER A 139 -2.57 -14.61 0.51
C SER A 139 -2.25 -15.39 -0.76
N ALA A 140 -1.45 -14.81 -1.66
CA ALA A 140 -0.97 -15.47 -2.86
C ALA A 140 0.49 -15.10 -3.14
N ASN A 141 1.22 -16.01 -3.79
CA ASN A 141 2.57 -15.71 -4.29
C ASN A 141 2.61 -15.25 -5.75
N ARG A 142 1.45 -14.89 -6.31
CA ARG A 142 1.28 -14.31 -7.65
C ARG A 142 0.24 -13.20 -7.60
N TRP A 143 0.52 -12.08 -8.25
CA TRP A 143 -0.49 -11.01 -8.41
C TRP A 143 -1.70 -11.44 -9.24
N SER A 144 -1.57 -12.46 -10.10
CA SER A 144 -2.72 -13.02 -10.83
C SER A 144 -3.81 -13.55 -9.89
N GLY A 145 -3.46 -13.96 -8.66
CA GLY A 145 -4.42 -14.39 -7.65
C GLY A 145 -5.34 -13.28 -7.14
N LEU A 146 -5.05 -12.01 -7.43
CA LEU A 146 -5.91 -10.87 -7.07
C LEU A 146 -7.31 -11.03 -7.65
N ALA A 147 -7.42 -11.57 -8.86
CA ALA A 147 -8.72 -11.73 -9.48
C ALA A 147 -9.49 -12.97 -9.02
N ASP A 148 -8.79 -14.06 -8.70
CA ASP A 148 -9.41 -15.21 -8.04
C ASP A 148 -10.01 -14.75 -6.69
N TRP A 149 -9.30 -13.90 -5.95
CA TRP A 149 -9.80 -13.27 -4.73
C TRP A 149 -11.03 -12.39 -4.99
N LEU A 150 -11.00 -11.50 -5.98
CA LEU A 150 -12.17 -10.65 -6.29
C LEU A 150 -13.40 -11.49 -6.67
N ALA A 151 -13.22 -12.54 -7.48
CA ALA A 151 -14.29 -13.45 -7.86
C ALA A 151 -14.86 -14.18 -6.63
N LEU A 152 -13.98 -14.68 -5.76
CA LEU A 152 -14.35 -15.34 -4.51
C LEU A 152 -15.14 -14.39 -3.60
N GLU A 153 -14.65 -13.20 -3.31
CA GLU A 153 -15.32 -12.29 -2.38
C GLU A 153 -16.64 -11.75 -2.93
N LYS A 154 -16.74 -11.57 -4.25
CA LYS A 154 -18.03 -11.28 -4.90
C LYS A 154 -19.02 -12.43 -4.73
N SER A 155 -18.57 -13.68 -4.86
CA SER A 155 -19.43 -14.85 -4.61
C SER A 155 -19.84 -15.00 -3.13
N ASN A 156 -19.00 -14.51 -2.20
CA ASN A 156 -19.29 -14.45 -0.77
C ASN A 156 -20.20 -13.28 -0.38
N GLY A 157 -20.64 -12.47 -1.35
CA GLY A 157 -21.66 -11.44 -1.16
C GLY A 157 -21.13 -10.01 -0.97
N LEU A 158 -19.82 -9.74 -1.14
CA LEU A 158 -19.36 -8.35 -1.25
C LEU A 158 -19.93 -7.71 -2.51
N LYS A 159 -20.53 -6.53 -2.36
CA LYS A 159 -21.21 -5.79 -3.43
C LYS A 159 -20.21 -5.17 -4.39
N MET A 160 -19.11 -4.63 -3.86
CA MET A 160 -18.08 -3.93 -4.65
C MET A 160 -18.67 -2.78 -5.47
N ASP A 161 -19.48 -1.94 -4.83
CA ASP A 161 -20.17 -0.81 -5.46
C ASP A 161 -19.54 0.55 -5.07
N LYS A 162 -20.24 1.65 -5.34
CA LYS A 162 -19.77 3.01 -5.02
C LYS A 162 -19.48 3.23 -3.54
N ASN A 163 -19.98 2.37 -2.64
CA ASN A 163 -19.79 2.44 -1.19
C ASN A 163 -18.61 1.57 -0.69
N THR A 164 -17.90 0.91 -1.60
CA THR A 164 -16.72 0.12 -1.28
C THR A 164 -15.47 1.00 -1.35
N VAL A 165 -14.71 1.02 -0.26
CA VAL A 165 -13.39 1.66 -0.21
C VAL A 165 -12.33 0.61 -0.50
N VAL A 166 -11.46 0.90 -1.48
CA VAL A 166 -10.31 0.05 -1.82
C VAL A 166 -9.06 0.77 -1.37
N VAL A 167 -8.34 0.18 -0.42
CA VAL A 167 -7.07 0.68 0.09
C VAL A 167 -5.96 -0.13 -0.57
N VAL A 168 -5.07 0.56 -1.27
CA VAL A 168 -3.96 -0.08 -1.98
C VAL A 168 -2.66 0.44 -1.41
N ASP A 169 -1.80 -0.44 -0.91
CA ASP A 169 -0.44 -0.03 -0.59
C ASP A 169 0.30 0.39 -1.86
N MET A 170 1.15 1.41 -1.76
CA MET A 170 1.85 1.92 -2.93
C MET A 170 3.14 1.15 -3.20
N ASP A 171 3.97 0.96 -2.18
CA ASP A 171 5.32 0.44 -2.34
C ASP A 171 5.27 -1.08 -2.48
N LYS A 172 5.83 -1.63 -3.56
CA LYS A 172 5.85 -3.09 -3.84
C LYS A 172 4.48 -3.73 -4.08
N THR A 173 3.44 -2.91 -4.16
CA THR A 173 2.08 -3.31 -4.47
C THR A 173 1.66 -2.62 -5.77
N ALA A 174 1.31 -1.32 -5.73
CA ALA A 174 1.00 -0.58 -6.96
C ALA A 174 2.25 -0.27 -7.80
N ILE A 175 3.36 0.06 -7.15
CA ILE A 175 4.65 0.34 -7.79
C ILE A 175 5.60 -0.80 -7.45
N GLY A 176 6.29 -1.34 -8.46
CA GLY A 176 7.29 -2.41 -8.30
C GLY A 176 6.75 -3.66 -7.62
N ALA A 177 5.57 -4.09 -8.08
CA ALA A 177 4.85 -5.30 -7.65
C ALA A 177 5.71 -6.59 -7.64
N ARG A 178 6.83 -6.62 -8.37
CA ARG A 178 7.81 -7.72 -8.34
C ARG A 178 8.68 -7.73 -7.05
N GLY A 179 8.36 -6.90 -6.07
CA GLY A 179 9.03 -6.86 -4.77
C GLY A 179 10.47 -6.34 -4.86
N ARG A 180 11.35 -6.83 -3.98
CA ARG A 180 12.80 -6.46 -3.96
C ARG A 180 13.57 -6.87 -5.22
N ASN A 181 12.96 -7.67 -6.11
CA ASN A 181 13.56 -7.96 -7.42
C ASN A 181 13.38 -6.79 -8.40
N ASP A 182 12.53 -5.81 -8.07
CA ASP A 182 12.49 -4.55 -8.79
C ASP A 182 13.61 -3.62 -8.28
N ARG A 183 14.77 -3.73 -8.93
CA ARG A 183 15.94 -2.88 -8.69
C ARG A 183 15.61 -1.39 -8.77
N ALA A 184 14.53 -0.98 -9.43
CA ALA A 184 14.14 0.42 -9.55
C ALA A 184 13.67 1.04 -8.21
N ILE A 185 12.92 0.29 -7.39
CA ILE A 185 12.46 0.80 -6.07
C ILE A 185 13.62 0.89 -5.09
N ASP A 186 14.45 -0.14 -5.00
CA ASP A 186 15.61 -0.11 -4.12
C ASP A 186 16.58 1.00 -4.56
N SER A 187 16.75 1.21 -5.87
CA SER A 187 17.50 2.33 -6.42
C SER A 187 16.88 3.69 -6.09
N ALA A 188 15.55 3.82 -6.13
CA ALA A 188 14.86 5.06 -5.78
C ALA A 188 14.98 5.37 -4.28
N ARG A 189 14.86 4.36 -3.43
CA ARG A 189 15.07 4.45 -1.98
C ARG A 189 16.51 4.85 -1.64
N LEU A 190 17.50 4.22 -2.28
CA LEU A 190 18.92 4.60 -2.17
C LEU A 190 19.14 6.04 -2.64
N LYS A 191 18.61 6.43 -3.80
CA LYS A 191 18.70 7.81 -4.32
C LYS A 191 18.06 8.81 -3.35
N GLY A 192 16.93 8.48 -2.74
CA GLY A 192 16.27 9.28 -1.71
C GLY A 192 17.15 9.46 -0.48
N LEU A 193 17.76 8.38 0.01
CA LEU A 193 18.72 8.41 1.13
C LEU A 193 19.93 9.29 0.79
N TYR A 194 20.53 9.12 -0.38
CA TYR A 194 21.67 9.94 -0.83
C TYR A 194 21.32 11.42 -0.96
N ARG A 195 20.12 11.76 -1.44
CA ARG A 195 19.64 13.15 -1.49
C ARG A 195 19.52 13.75 -0.10
N THR A 196 18.93 13.02 0.85
CA THR A 196 18.81 13.48 2.25
C THR A 196 20.16 13.64 2.92
N MET A 197 21.09 12.68 2.74
CA MET A 197 22.47 12.81 3.22
C MET A 197 23.19 13.99 2.56
N GLY A 198 22.99 14.21 1.25
CA GLY A 198 23.52 15.36 0.55
C GLY A 198 23.07 16.69 1.16
N THR A 199 21.79 16.80 1.49
CA THR A 199 21.20 18.00 2.13
C THR A 199 21.70 18.20 3.57
N VAL A 200 21.77 17.13 4.37
CA VAL A 200 22.27 17.19 5.76
C VAL A 200 23.77 17.51 5.79
N LEU A 201 24.55 16.87 4.92
CA LEU A 201 25.99 17.13 4.82
C LEU A 201 26.27 18.50 4.21
N ALA A 202 25.43 19.01 3.29
CA ALA A 202 25.49 20.39 2.81
C ALA A 202 25.18 21.40 3.90
N ALA A 203 24.21 21.11 4.77
CA ALA A 203 23.92 21.93 5.95
C ALA A 203 25.07 21.92 6.99
N CYS A 204 25.87 20.85 7.03
CA CYS A 204 27.03 20.73 7.92
C CYS A 204 28.38 21.21 7.31
N ARG A 205 28.43 21.75 6.08
CA ARG A 205 29.64 21.65 5.23
C ARG A 205 30.70 22.76 5.36
N ARG A 206 31.58 22.66 6.36
CA ARG A 206 32.87 23.38 6.38
C ARG A 206 33.96 22.80 5.43
N LYS A 207 33.61 22.33 4.21
CA LYS A 207 34.57 22.09 3.08
C LYS A 207 33.88 21.86 1.70
N PRO A 208 34.56 22.16 0.56
CA PRO A 208 33.96 22.22 -0.79
C PRO A 208 33.32 20.95 -1.37
N VAL A 209 32.51 21.18 -2.42
CA VAL A 209 31.68 20.24 -3.18
C VAL A 209 32.46 19.40 -4.21
N GLU A 210 33.65 19.84 -4.64
CA GLU A 210 34.38 19.25 -5.78
C GLU A 210 34.96 17.86 -5.51
N GLN A 211 35.44 17.58 -4.29
CA GLN A 211 36.01 16.28 -3.93
C GLN A 211 34.99 15.12 -3.94
N TRP A 212 33.69 15.42 -3.98
CA TRP A 212 32.62 14.43 -3.84
C TRP A 212 31.95 14.05 -5.16
N ARG A 213 32.19 14.81 -6.25
CA ARG A 213 31.88 14.35 -7.61
C ARG A 213 32.89 13.28 -8.07
N ASP A 214 34.15 13.43 -7.69
CA ASP A 214 35.22 12.49 -8.02
C ASP A 214 35.13 11.15 -7.28
N TRP A 215 34.57 11.13 -6.07
CA TRP A 215 34.33 9.87 -5.35
C TRP A 215 33.13 9.09 -5.94
N LEU A 216 32.06 9.80 -6.32
CA LEU A 216 30.87 9.20 -6.94
C LEU A 216 31.10 8.69 -8.37
N SER A 217 31.99 9.34 -9.13
CA SER A 217 32.38 8.87 -10.46
C SER A 217 33.24 7.60 -10.40
N ARG A 218 34.12 7.47 -9.40
CA ARG A 218 34.94 6.25 -9.17
C ARG A 218 34.13 5.03 -8.75
N GLN A 219 33.00 5.21 -8.05
CA GLN A 219 32.10 4.10 -7.67
C GLN A 219 31.28 3.55 -8.84
N ARG A 220 31.17 4.27 -9.98
CA ARG A 220 30.50 3.78 -11.21
C ARG A 220 31.38 2.90 -12.11
N GLN A 221 32.68 2.76 -11.81
CA GLN A 221 33.62 1.98 -12.61
C GLN A 221 33.94 0.59 -12.00
N ILE A 222 33.20 0.15 -10.97
CA ILE A 222 33.36 -1.17 -10.34
C ILE A 222 32.07 -2.01 -10.49
N GLU A 223 31.42 -1.90 -11.65
CA GLU A 223 30.51 -2.92 -12.21
C GLU A 223 31.11 -3.38 -13.54
#